data_AF-A0A1H0C9X3-F1
#
_entry.id   AF-A0A1H0C9X3-F1
#
_cell.length_a   1.000
_cell.length_b   1.000
_cell.length_c   1.000
_cell.angle_alpha   90.00
_cell.angle_beta   90.00
_cell.angle_gamma   90.00
#
_symmetry.space_group_name_H-M   'P 1'
#
loop_
_entity.id
_entity.type
_entity.pdbx_description
1 polymer ?
#
loop_
_entity_poly.entity_id
_entity_poly.type
_entity_poly.pdbx_seq_one_letter_code
_entity_poly.pdbx_strand_id
1 'polypeptide(L)'
;MVQLIAVDNNTVSHYRLFEQEYESRLSRYTSRIHPHQHERYEYLTQQGLLFWRLILCEGRYIGSVWLEKDAPSSDTASLGIFILEEPLRGKGIGRKAIRLAIDEAAQTLHIRQAELNVRADNPRAFKCYERCGFTKTSRFTKPNGIEVFHMVKPLNNNSLTDTPEYYMSLALNQARLAASLGEVPVGAVIVKDGEVIAEGCNRRETDHCATYHAEVMAIEQACKKLGSWRLSGCDLYVTLEPCPMCAGAIINARVSRVYIGALDEKAGAVRSVAAMFEMPFNHRPAVKCGILQQECTAVLADFFASLRKT
;
A
#
# COMPACT_ATOMS: atom_id res chain seq x y z
N MET A 1 -6.37 -11.58 3.86
CA MET A 1 -6.00 -10.26 4.46
C MET A 1 -4.68 -10.41 5.20
N VAL A 2 -3.71 -9.47 5.05
CA VAL A 2 -2.43 -9.48 5.80
C VAL A 2 -2.57 -8.62 7.05
N GLN A 3 -2.18 -9.16 8.20
CA GLN A 3 -2.22 -8.49 9.51
C GLN A 3 -0.86 -8.62 10.21
N LEU A 4 -0.53 -7.63 11.03
CA LEU A 4 0.63 -7.66 11.92
C LEU A 4 0.14 -7.81 13.36
N ILE A 5 0.67 -8.80 14.09
CA ILE A 5 0.36 -9.01 15.52
C ILE A 5 1.62 -8.77 16.35
N ALA A 6 1.50 -7.98 17.41
CA ALA A 6 2.58 -7.72 18.35
C ALA A 6 3.05 -9.00 19.03
N VAL A 7 4.36 -9.17 19.14
CA VAL A 7 4.97 -10.25 19.91
C VAL A 7 5.23 -9.77 21.34
N ASP A 8 4.60 -10.44 22.30
CA ASP A 8 4.88 -10.35 23.73
C ASP A 8 5.18 -11.74 24.31
N ASN A 9 5.55 -11.81 25.60
CA ASN A 9 5.91 -13.08 26.27
C ASN A 9 4.79 -14.14 26.22
N ASN A 10 3.52 -13.74 26.18
CA ASN A 10 2.39 -14.68 26.05
C ASN A 10 2.23 -15.18 24.61
N THR A 11 2.47 -14.31 23.63
CA THR A 11 2.36 -14.59 22.20
C THR A 11 3.51 -15.50 21.74
N VAL A 12 4.75 -15.27 22.19
CA VAL A 12 5.89 -16.16 21.91
C VAL A 12 5.59 -17.60 22.37
N SER A 13 4.94 -17.75 23.52
CA SER A 13 4.57 -19.04 24.10
C SER A 13 3.51 -19.79 23.26
N HIS A 14 2.55 -19.06 22.69
CA HIS A 14 1.47 -19.62 21.88
C HIS A 14 1.93 -20.11 20.49
N TYR A 15 2.94 -19.46 19.91
CA TYR A 15 3.49 -19.81 18.59
C TYR A 15 4.74 -20.70 18.64
N ARG A 16 5.13 -21.25 19.81
CA ARG A 16 6.21 -22.26 19.96
C ARG A 16 6.06 -23.50 19.06
N LEU A 17 4.83 -23.80 18.61
CA LEU A 17 4.51 -25.03 17.87
C LEU A 17 5.11 -25.13 16.45
N PHE A 18 5.89 -24.16 15.97
CA PHE A 18 6.46 -24.15 14.61
C PHE A 18 7.98 -24.41 14.54
N GLU A 19 8.61 -24.81 15.65
CA GLU A 19 10.09 -24.83 15.82
C GLU A 19 10.84 -25.89 14.97
N GLN A 20 10.37 -27.13 14.81
CA GLN A 20 11.23 -28.17 14.21
C GLN A 20 11.34 -28.13 12.66
N GLU A 21 10.32 -27.68 11.94
CA GLU A 21 10.31 -27.79 10.46
C GLU A 21 11.00 -26.59 9.77
N TYR A 22 11.09 -25.45 10.44
CA TYR A 22 11.51 -24.18 9.84
C TYR A 22 12.95 -23.74 10.11
N GLU A 23 13.60 -24.24 11.16
CA GLU A 23 15.02 -23.99 11.45
C GLU A 23 15.93 -24.36 10.25
N SER A 24 15.63 -25.47 9.57
CA SER A 24 16.38 -25.93 8.40
C SER A 24 16.22 -25.03 7.17
N ARG A 25 15.06 -24.36 7.02
CA ARG A 25 14.76 -23.49 5.87
C ARG A 25 15.26 -22.06 6.09
N LEU A 26 15.26 -21.58 7.33
CA LEU A 26 15.70 -20.23 7.70
C LEU A 26 17.21 -20.03 7.51
N SER A 27 18.04 -21.06 7.76
CA SER A 27 19.52 -21.03 7.61
C SER A 27 20.00 -20.66 6.22
N ARG A 28 19.13 -20.81 5.21
CA ARG A 28 19.41 -20.44 3.83
C ARG A 28 19.31 -18.93 3.58
N TYR A 29 18.61 -18.18 4.43
CA TYR A 29 18.19 -16.81 4.14
C TYR A 29 18.81 -15.75 5.04
N THR A 30 19.27 -16.08 6.25
CA THR A 30 19.93 -15.12 7.15
C THR A 30 21.29 -15.66 7.63
N SER A 31 22.34 -14.83 7.57
CA SER A 31 23.67 -15.14 8.14
C SER A 31 23.72 -15.06 9.67
N ARG A 32 22.57 -14.83 10.29
CA ARG A 32 22.35 -14.68 11.73
C ARG A 32 21.25 -15.67 12.08
N ILE A 33 21.59 -16.85 12.58
CA ILE A 33 20.60 -17.77 13.18
C ILE A 33 21.08 -18.21 14.54
N HIS A 34 20.23 -17.93 15.53
CA HIS A 34 20.23 -18.57 16.84
C HIS A 34 19.09 -19.61 16.89
N PRO A 35 19.29 -20.72 17.62
CA PRO A 35 18.45 -21.92 17.55
C PRO A 35 17.05 -21.76 18.18
N HIS A 36 16.75 -20.74 19.00
CA HIS A 36 15.43 -20.62 19.66
C HIS A 36 14.81 -19.22 19.54
N GLN A 37 13.52 -19.13 19.20
CA GLN A 37 12.79 -17.86 19.01
C GLN A 37 12.71 -17.02 20.30
N HIS A 38 12.67 -17.68 21.47
CA HIS A 38 12.68 -17.03 22.79
C HIS A 38 14.05 -16.40 23.09
N GLU A 39 15.13 -17.15 22.91
CA GLU A 39 16.50 -16.63 23.01
C GLU A 39 16.75 -15.50 22.00
N ARG A 40 16.13 -15.58 20.81
CA ARG A 40 16.19 -14.51 19.81
C ARG A 40 15.42 -13.27 20.25
N TYR A 41 14.24 -13.40 20.85
CA TYR A 41 13.51 -12.25 21.38
C TYR A 41 14.31 -11.57 22.50
N GLU A 42 14.87 -12.34 23.42
CA GLU A 42 15.73 -11.83 24.49
C GLU A 42 17.02 -11.19 23.95
N TYR A 43 17.71 -11.87 23.02
CA TYR A 43 18.90 -11.34 22.34
C TYR A 43 18.58 -10.05 21.59
N LEU A 44 17.54 -10.02 20.76
CA LEU A 44 17.15 -8.81 20.04
C LEU A 44 16.76 -7.69 21.00
N THR A 45 16.04 -8.00 22.08
CA THR A 45 15.71 -7.03 23.12
C THR A 45 16.97 -6.45 23.76
N GLN A 46 17.98 -7.29 24.04
CA GLN A 46 19.29 -6.85 24.53
C GLN A 46 20.09 -6.04 23.49
N GLN A 47 19.81 -6.23 22.20
CA GLN A 47 20.41 -5.50 21.06
C GLN A 47 19.57 -4.31 20.59
N GLY A 48 18.61 -3.81 21.38
CA GLY A 48 17.85 -2.61 21.04
C GLY A 48 16.67 -2.84 20.09
N LEU A 49 16.00 -4.00 20.17
CA LEU A 49 14.73 -4.27 19.48
C LEU A 49 13.69 -3.20 19.83
N LEU A 50 13.17 -2.54 18.79
CA LEU A 50 12.08 -1.57 18.92
C LEU A 50 10.74 -2.29 18.95
N PHE A 51 10.53 -3.19 17.99
CA PHE A 51 9.38 -4.07 17.99
C PHE A 51 9.60 -5.32 17.14
N TRP A 52 8.78 -6.33 17.40
CA TRP A 52 8.59 -7.50 16.57
C TRP A 52 7.11 -7.71 16.28
N ARG A 53 6.76 -7.93 15.01
CA ARG A 53 5.42 -8.33 14.57
C ARG A 53 5.41 -9.68 13.85
N LEU A 54 4.44 -10.52 14.20
CA LEU A 54 4.09 -11.71 13.41
C LEU A 54 3.30 -11.27 12.18
N ILE A 55 3.61 -11.85 11.02
CA ILE A 55 2.88 -11.63 9.77
C ILE A 55 1.86 -12.74 9.63
N LEU A 56 0.58 -12.38 9.66
CA LEU A 56 -0.52 -13.31 9.43
C LEU A 56 -1.14 -13.05 8.07
N CYS A 57 -1.44 -14.13 7.34
CA CYS A 57 -2.23 -14.09 6.11
C CYS A 57 -3.42 -15.03 6.28
N GLU A 58 -4.63 -14.48 6.21
CA GLU A 58 -5.87 -15.26 6.38
C GLU A 58 -5.91 -16.02 7.73
N GLY A 59 -5.42 -15.35 8.79
CA GLY A 59 -5.38 -15.91 10.15
C GLY A 59 -4.25 -16.92 10.40
N ARG A 60 -3.42 -17.24 9.39
CA ARG A 60 -2.28 -18.15 9.53
C ARG A 60 -0.97 -17.38 9.65
N TYR A 61 -0.10 -17.81 10.57
CA TYR A 61 1.27 -17.30 10.69
C TYR A 61 2.10 -17.71 9.47
N ILE A 62 2.78 -16.74 8.83
CA ILE A 62 3.56 -16.99 7.61
C ILE A 62 4.96 -16.37 7.63
N GLY A 63 5.32 -15.66 8.69
CA GLY A 63 6.59 -14.94 8.76
C GLY A 63 6.61 -13.88 9.84
N SER A 64 7.71 -13.14 9.96
CA SER A 64 7.85 -12.05 10.92
C SER A 64 8.55 -10.84 10.31
N VAL A 65 8.26 -9.67 10.87
CA VAL A 65 8.93 -8.39 10.58
C VAL A 65 9.30 -7.71 11.89
N TRP A 66 10.48 -7.12 11.98
CA TRP A 66 10.95 -6.44 13.18
C TRP A 66 11.84 -5.25 12.84
N LEU A 67 11.97 -4.32 13.80
CA LEU A 67 12.90 -3.21 13.75
C LEU A 67 13.81 -3.24 14.98
N GLU A 68 15.11 -3.04 14.78
CA GLU A 68 16.14 -2.99 15.83
C GLU A 68 17.01 -1.73 15.68
N LYS A 69 17.55 -1.19 16.78
CA LYS A 69 18.55 -0.12 16.76
C LYS A 69 19.92 -0.68 17.09
N ASP A 70 20.93 -0.31 16.30
CA ASP A 70 22.32 -0.63 16.64
C ASP A 70 22.83 0.15 17.88
N ALA A 71 22.21 1.29 18.19
CA ALA A 71 22.50 2.07 19.40
C ALA A 71 21.24 2.81 19.91
N PRO A 72 21.03 2.93 21.24
CA PRO A 72 19.83 3.58 21.81
C PRO A 72 19.56 5.01 21.29
N SER A 73 20.62 5.80 21.09
CA SER A 73 20.57 7.19 20.59
C SER A 73 20.44 7.32 19.08
N SER A 74 20.52 6.22 18.32
CA SER A 74 20.38 6.24 16.87
C SER A 74 18.97 6.67 16.46
N ASP A 75 18.86 7.56 15.48
CA ASP A 75 17.60 7.86 14.77
C ASP A 75 17.39 6.95 13.56
N THR A 76 18.29 5.97 13.37
CA THR A 76 18.23 4.95 12.32
C THR A 76 17.95 3.58 12.92
N ALA A 77 17.07 2.80 12.28
CA ALA A 77 16.71 1.45 12.67
C ALA A 77 16.90 0.44 11.54
N SER A 78 17.44 -0.73 11.87
CA SER A 78 17.57 -1.88 10.99
C SER A 78 16.25 -2.65 10.89
N LEU A 79 15.75 -2.83 9.66
CA LEU A 79 14.55 -3.61 9.35
C LEU A 79 14.95 -5.06 9.00
N GLY A 80 14.30 -6.01 9.67
CA GLY A 80 14.37 -7.42 9.33
C GLY A 80 13.00 -7.99 8.96
N ILE A 81 12.95 -8.89 7.98
CA ILE A 81 11.74 -9.60 7.59
C ILE A 81 12.05 -10.99 7.03
N PHE A 82 11.18 -11.96 7.29
CA PHE A 82 11.16 -13.23 6.58
C PHE A 82 9.73 -13.70 6.30
N ILE A 83 9.54 -14.41 5.18
CA ILE A 83 8.31 -15.13 4.83
C ILE A 83 8.66 -16.59 4.59
N LEU A 84 8.09 -17.44 5.45
CA LEU A 84 8.32 -18.88 5.50
C LEU A 84 7.64 -19.61 4.33
N GLU A 85 6.42 -19.18 4.00
CA GLU A 85 5.57 -19.85 3.01
C GLU A 85 5.96 -19.50 1.56
N GLU A 86 6.72 -20.38 0.91
CA GLU A 86 7.12 -20.27 -0.49
C GLU A 86 5.97 -20.01 -1.47
N PRO A 87 4.79 -20.67 -1.38
CA PRO A 87 3.67 -20.42 -2.30
C PRO A 87 3.05 -19.01 -2.17
N LEU A 88 3.30 -18.33 -1.05
CA LEU A 88 2.78 -16.99 -0.78
C LEU A 88 3.76 -15.89 -1.19
N ARG A 89 5.00 -16.28 -1.51
CA ARG A 89 6.03 -15.39 -2.01
C ARG A 89 5.59 -14.85 -3.39
N GLY A 90 5.42 -13.54 -3.50
CA GLY A 90 5.28 -12.81 -4.77
C GLY A 90 3.93 -12.14 -4.90
N LYS A 91 3.04 -12.40 -3.94
CA LYS A 91 1.68 -11.92 -3.86
C LYS A 91 1.56 -10.60 -3.07
N GLY A 92 2.59 -9.74 -3.10
CA GLY A 92 2.57 -8.44 -2.41
C GLY A 92 2.71 -8.47 -0.88
N ILE A 93 2.63 -9.65 -0.23
CA ILE A 93 2.62 -9.79 1.24
C ILE A 93 3.83 -9.11 1.92
N GLY A 94 5.05 -9.40 1.45
CA GLY A 94 6.26 -8.83 2.05
C GLY A 94 6.27 -7.30 1.98
N ARG A 95 5.83 -6.74 0.85
CA ARG A 95 5.69 -5.30 0.67
C ARG A 95 4.72 -4.72 1.71
N LYS A 96 3.54 -5.33 1.84
CA LYS A 96 2.52 -4.91 2.81
C LYS A 96 3.01 -4.98 4.25
N ALA A 97 3.70 -6.07 4.63
CA ALA A 97 4.26 -6.23 5.97
C ALA A 97 5.34 -5.18 6.27
N ILE A 98 6.26 -4.93 5.33
CA ILE A 98 7.30 -3.91 5.46
C ILE A 98 6.69 -2.52 5.65
N ARG A 99 5.66 -2.18 4.86
CA ARG A 99 5.03 -0.87 4.95
C ARG A 99 4.31 -0.66 6.27
N LEU A 100 3.49 -1.63 6.70
CA LEU A 100 2.83 -1.56 8.01
C LEU A 100 3.85 -1.39 9.15
N ALA A 101 4.99 -2.10 9.10
CA ALA A 101 6.05 -1.96 10.07
C ALA A 101 6.71 -0.56 10.04
N ILE A 102 6.95 -0.02 8.84
CA ILE A 102 7.54 1.32 8.68
C ILE A 102 6.58 2.43 9.11
N ASP A 103 5.30 2.30 8.78
CA ASP A 103 4.27 3.27 9.18
C ASP A 103 4.12 3.30 10.70
N GLU A 104 4.10 2.12 11.34
CA GLU A 104 4.14 2.01 12.80
C GLU A 104 5.40 2.68 13.38
N ALA A 105 6.57 2.42 12.79
CA ALA A 105 7.83 3.01 13.23
C ALA A 105 7.83 4.53 13.11
N ALA A 106 7.35 5.08 11.99
CA ALA A 106 7.31 6.52 11.75
C ALA A 106 6.30 7.25 12.66
N GLN A 107 5.19 6.59 13.03
CA GLN A 107 4.14 7.20 13.85
C GLN A 107 4.41 7.10 15.35
N THR A 108 5.00 5.99 15.79
CA THR A 108 5.12 5.67 17.23
C THR A 108 6.53 5.78 17.76
N LEU A 109 7.54 5.80 16.88
CA LEU A 109 8.95 5.81 17.27
C LEU A 109 9.65 7.05 16.68
N HIS A 110 10.60 7.62 17.41
CA HIS A 110 11.44 8.72 16.94
C HIS A 110 12.54 8.25 15.96
N ILE A 111 12.16 7.44 14.97
CA ILE A 111 13.05 6.94 13.91
C ILE A 111 12.90 7.80 12.67
N ARG A 112 14.01 8.31 12.15
CA ARG A 112 14.10 9.12 10.93
C ARG A 112 14.56 8.35 9.72
N GLN A 113 15.10 7.14 9.90
CA GLN A 113 15.57 6.30 8.81
C GLN A 113 15.42 4.82 9.14
N ALA A 114 14.91 4.05 8.18
CA ALA A 114 15.00 2.60 8.20
C ALA A 114 16.13 2.15 7.26
N GLU A 115 16.86 1.11 7.63
CA GLU A 115 17.90 0.51 6.78
C GLU A 115 17.82 -1.01 6.78
N LEU A 116 18.42 -1.63 5.76
CA LEU A 116 18.50 -3.08 5.66
C LEU A 116 19.65 -3.52 4.77
N ASN A 117 20.01 -4.79 4.89
CA ASN A 117 20.92 -5.47 3.97
C ASN A 117 20.17 -6.58 3.23
N VAL A 118 20.22 -6.55 1.90
CA VAL A 118 19.63 -7.58 1.04
C VAL A 118 20.72 -8.28 0.24
N ARG A 119 20.66 -9.60 0.14
CA ARG A 119 21.65 -10.37 -0.63
C ARG A 119 21.60 -9.99 -2.11
N ALA A 120 22.77 -9.87 -2.74
CA ALA A 120 22.88 -9.51 -4.15
C ALA A 120 22.24 -10.56 -5.09
N ASP A 121 22.20 -11.82 -4.65
CA ASP A 121 21.57 -12.95 -5.34
C ASP A 121 20.04 -13.03 -5.12
N ASN A 122 19.44 -12.07 -4.40
CA ASN A 122 18.01 -12.03 -4.14
C ASN A 122 17.34 -10.80 -4.82
N PRO A 123 17.26 -10.77 -6.16
CA PRO A 123 16.71 -9.64 -6.92
C PRO A 123 15.24 -9.38 -6.59
N ARG A 124 14.54 -10.40 -6.10
CA ARG A 124 13.14 -10.31 -5.74
C ARG A 124 12.94 -9.54 -4.42
N ALA A 125 13.74 -9.82 -3.40
CA ALA A 125 13.71 -9.05 -2.17
C ALA A 125 14.16 -7.61 -2.43
N PHE A 126 15.21 -7.42 -3.24
CA PHE A 126 15.69 -6.09 -3.65
C PHE A 126 14.56 -5.23 -4.26
N LYS A 127 13.86 -5.75 -5.29
CA LYS A 127 12.71 -5.06 -5.90
C LYS A 127 11.56 -4.81 -4.91
N CYS A 128 11.38 -5.69 -3.93
CA CYS A 128 10.38 -5.50 -2.88
C CYS A 128 10.74 -4.28 -2.01
N TYR A 129 12.00 -4.15 -1.60
CA TYR A 129 12.48 -3.04 -0.79
C TYR A 129 12.47 -1.72 -1.59
N GLU A 130 12.89 -1.72 -2.86
CA GLU A 130 12.78 -0.54 -3.73
C GLU A 130 11.33 -0.02 -3.80
N ARG A 131 10.36 -0.92 -3.98
CA ARG A 131 8.93 -0.56 -4.01
C ARG A 131 8.36 -0.15 -2.66
N CYS A 132 9.07 -0.43 -1.57
CA CYS A 132 8.78 0.11 -0.25
C CYS A 132 9.44 1.49 -0.03
N GLY A 133 10.19 2.01 -1.00
CA GLY A 133 10.86 3.31 -0.94
C GLY A 133 12.29 3.24 -0.40
N PHE A 134 12.89 2.07 -0.31
CA PHE A 134 14.31 1.95 0.03
C PHE A 134 15.18 2.20 -1.20
N THR A 135 16.25 2.97 -1.03
CA THR A 135 17.25 3.21 -2.07
C THR A 135 18.54 2.49 -1.73
N LYS A 136 19.18 1.90 -2.73
CA LYS A 136 20.49 1.27 -2.58
C LYS A 136 21.55 2.37 -2.38
N THR A 137 22.33 2.25 -1.31
CA THR A 137 23.41 3.19 -0.97
C THR A 137 24.79 2.59 -1.18
N SER A 138 24.97 1.30 -0.91
CA SER A 138 26.26 0.63 -1.09
C SER A 138 26.12 -0.86 -1.41
N ARG A 139 27.25 -1.49 -1.77
CA ARG A 139 27.40 -2.93 -2.01
C ARG A 139 28.67 -3.38 -1.31
N PHE A 140 28.62 -4.43 -0.50
CA PHE A 140 29.79 -4.97 0.19
C PHE A 140 29.64 -6.46 0.48
N THR A 141 30.77 -7.11 0.78
CA THR A 141 30.83 -8.52 1.14
C THR A 141 30.94 -8.66 2.66
N LYS A 142 30.03 -9.42 3.27
CA LYS A 142 30.09 -9.73 4.70
C LYS A 142 31.27 -10.68 5.00
N PRO A 143 31.73 -10.77 6.26
CA PRO A 143 32.83 -11.67 6.65
C PRO A 143 32.64 -13.15 6.25
N ASN A 144 31.39 -13.58 6.07
CA ASN A 144 31.03 -14.92 5.63
C ASN A 144 30.99 -15.08 4.09
N GLY A 145 31.53 -14.13 3.33
CA GLY A 145 31.59 -14.18 1.86
C GLY A 145 30.29 -13.82 1.14
N ILE A 146 29.20 -13.52 1.86
CA ILE A 146 27.92 -13.16 1.25
C ILE A 146 27.92 -11.70 0.83
N GLU A 147 27.67 -11.47 -0.45
CA GLU A 147 27.52 -10.14 -1.01
C GLU A 147 26.12 -9.57 -0.77
N VAL A 148 26.07 -8.33 -0.28
CA VAL A 148 24.82 -7.63 0.06
C VAL A 148 24.79 -6.23 -0.52
N PHE A 149 23.57 -5.76 -0.82
CA PHE A 149 23.27 -4.35 -1.01
C PHE A 149 22.77 -3.77 0.31
N HIS A 150 23.36 -2.66 0.71
CA HIS A 150 22.80 -1.82 1.77
C HIS A 150 21.74 -0.91 1.17
N MET A 151 20.59 -0.83 1.83
CA MET A 151 19.50 0.02 1.38
C MET A 151 18.94 0.82 2.55
N VAL A 152 18.57 2.07 2.30
CA VAL A 152 18.03 2.99 3.31
C VAL A 152 16.73 3.60 2.83
N LYS A 153 15.86 3.95 3.77
CA LYS A 153 14.63 4.72 3.54
C LYS A 153 14.50 5.80 4.61
N PRO A 154 14.53 7.09 4.25
CA PRO A 154 14.14 8.16 5.17
C PRO A 154 12.68 7.98 5.61
N LEU A 155 12.48 7.94 6.92
CA LEU A 155 11.20 7.97 7.60
C LEU A 155 10.92 9.41 8.03
N ASN A 156 10.75 10.31 7.06
CA ASN A 156 10.25 11.62 7.41
C ASN A 156 8.81 11.45 7.92
N ASN A 157 8.41 12.15 8.98
CA ASN A 157 7.02 12.21 9.48
C ASN A 157 5.98 12.62 8.42
N ASN A 158 6.43 12.96 7.21
CA ASN A 158 5.64 13.32 6.03
C ASN A 158 5.79 12.33 4.87
N SER A 159 6.24 11.08 5.07
CA SER A 159 6.16 10.04 4.03
C SER A 159 4.69 9.61 3.86
N LEU A 160 3.88 10.50 3.30
CA LEU A 160 2.47 10.36 2.99
C LEU A 160 2.18 9.25 1.95
N THR A 161 3.19 8.55 1.44
CA THR A 161 3.13 7.79 0.17
C THR A 161 2.22 6.55 0.14
N ASP A 162 1.51 6.24 1.23
CA ASP A 162 0.51 5.15 1.31
C ASP A 162 -0.71 5.55 2.18
N THR A 163 -1.05 6.84 2.23
CA THR A 163 -2.30 7.30 2.86
C THR A 163 -3.40 7.53 1.83
N PRO A 164 -4.70 7.43 2.22
CA PRO A 164 -5.79 7.81 1.34
C PRO A 164 -5.67 9.23 0.78
N GLU A 165 -5.18 10.18 1.59
CA GLU A 165 -4.99 11.57 1.22
C GLU A 165 -3.92 11.73 0.14
N TYR A 166 -2.83 10.97 0.21
CA TYR A 166 -1.82 10.96 -0.85
C TYR A 166 -2.36 10.43 -2.17
N TYR A 167 -3.02 9.27 -2.17
CA TYR A 167 -3.60 8.75 -3.42
C TYR A 167 -4.70 9.67 -3.97
N MET A 168 -5.48 10.30 -3.10
CA MET A 168 -6.45 11.31 -3.52
C MET A 168 -5.77 12.56 -4.10
N SER A 169 -4.62 12.98 -3.57
CA SER A 169 -3.84 14.08 -4.18
C SER A 169 -3.34 13.74 -5.58
N LEU A 170 -3.02 12.47 -5.86
CA LEU A 170 -2.70 12.01 -7.22
C LEU A 170 -3.93 12.02 -8.12
N ALA A 171 -5.10 11.61 -7.60
CA ALA A 171 -6.37 11.75 -8.33
C ALA A 171 -6.71 13.24 -8.61
N LEU A 172 -6.41 14.15 -7.68
CA LEU A 172 -6.53 15.60 -7.88
C LEU A 172 -5.62 16.12 -9.00
N ASN A 173 -4.42 15.57 -9.17
CA ASN A 173 -3.57 15.91 -10.32
C ASN A 173 -4.24 15.52 -11.64
N GLN A 174 -4.89 14.36 -11.69
CA GLN A 174 -5.66 13.92 -12.86
C GLN A 174 -6.91 14.80 -13.09
N ALA A 175 -7.58 15.25 -12.02
CA ALA A 175 -8.69 16.22 -12.13
C ALA A 175 -8.23 17.57 -12.70
N ARG A 176 -7.06 18.07 -12.26
CA ARG A 176 -6.46 19.30 -12.81
C ARG A 176 -6.05 19.15 -14.27
N LEU A 177 -5.56 17.97 -14.66
CA LEU A 177 -5.30 17.64 -16.06
C LEU A 177 -6.58 17.70 -16.89
N ALA A 178 -7.68 17.10 -16.44
CA ALA A 178 -8.98 17.22 -17.11
C ALA A 178 -9.41 18.70 -17.27
N ALA A 179 -9.36 19.51 -16.20
CA ALA A 179 -9.65 20.94 -16.30
C ALA A 179 -8.80 21.65 -17.36
N SER A 180 -7.50 21.33 -17.45
CA SER A 180 -6.60 21.94 -18.45
C SER A 180 -6.96 21.59 -19.89
N LEU A 181 -7.71 20.50 -20.09
CA LEU A 181 -8.24 20.06 -21.39
C LEU A 181 -9.66 20.62 -21.66
N GLY A 182 -10.22 21.44 -20.76
CA GLY A 182 -11.60 21.91 -20.87
C GLY A 182 -12.65 20.88 -20.45
N GLU A 183 -12.24 19.81 -19.76
CA GLU A 183 -13.10 18.74 -19.27
C GLU A 183 -13.56 19.01 -17.85
N VAL A 184 -14.72 18.45 -17.46
CA VAL A 184 -15.15 18.46 -16.05
C VAL A 184 -14.04 17.83 -15.19
N PRO A 185 -13.53 18.52 -14.16
CA PRO A 185 -12.31 18.11 -13.49
C PRO A 185 -12.54 17.00 -12.48
N VAL A 186 -12.65 15.78 -13.01
CA VAL A 186 -12.71 14.55 -12.23
C VAL A 186 -11.49 13.72 -12.57
N GLY A 187 -10.83 13.21 -11.54
CA GLY A 187 -9.67 12.34 -11.65
C GLY A 187 -9.84 11.11 -10.77
N ALA A 188 -9.21 10.01 -11.19
CA ALA A 188 -9.22 8.76 -10.47
C ALA A 188 -7.85 8.07 -10.56
N VAL A 189 -7.48 7.34 -9.51
CA VAL A 189 -6.33 6.44 -9.52
C VAL A 189 -6.72 5.08 -8.95
N ILE A 190 -6.15 4.01 -9.50
CA ILE A 190 -6.30 2.66 -8.95
C ILE A 190 -4.97 2.21 -8.36
N VAL A 191 -5.04 1.74 -7.13
CA VAL A 191 -3.90 1.34 -6.32
C VAL A 191 -4.00 -0.16 -6.04
N LYS A 192 -2.88 -0.87 -6.17
CA LYS A 192 -2.76 -2.27 -5.77
C LYS A 192 -1.47 -2.47 -5.00
N ASP A 193 -1.56 -3.01 -3.79
CA ASP A 193 -0.41 -3.16 -2.88
C ASP A 193 0.38 -1.84 -2.73
N GLY A 194 -0.38 -0.75 -2.51
CA GLY A 194 0.07 0.65 -2.43
C GLY A 194 1.00 1.09 -3.56
N GLU A 195 0.74 0.62 -4.77
CA GLU A 195 1.35 1.08 -6.02
C GLU A 195 0.21 1.56 -6.91
N VAL A 196 0.34 2.76 -7.46
CA VAL A 196 -0.60 3.26 -8.47
C VAL A 196 -0.39 2.43 -9.74
N ILE A 197 -1.41 1.66 -10.11
CA ILE A 197 -1.40 0.81 -11.28
C ILE A 197 -2.11 1.44 -12.48
N ALA A 198 -2.98 2.41 -12.26
CA ALA A 198 -3.67 3.15 -13.31
C ALA A 198 -4.09 4.54 -12.84
N GLU A 199 -4.19 5.45 -13.80
CA GLU A 199 -4.60 6.84 -13.60
C GLU A 199 -5.60 7.21 -14.70
N GLY A 200 -6.70 7.86 -14.34
CA GLY A 200 -7.73 8.28 -15.27
C GLY A 200 -8.20 9.70 -14.96
N CYS A 201 -8.51 10.45 -16.02
CA CYS A 201 -9.16 11.75 -15.93
C CYS A 201 -10.38 11.76 -16.85
N ASN A 202 -11.37 12.61 -16.59
CA ASN A 202 -12.51 12.75 -17.49
C ASN A 202 -12.05 13.25 -18.87
N ARG A 203 -12.52 12.61 -19.95
CA ARG A 203 -12.15 12.93 -21.34
C ARG A 203 -13.34 12.88 -22.29
N ARG A 204 -14.53 13.17 -21.76
CA ARG A 204 -15.80 13.05 -22.48
C ARG A 204 -15.83 13.92 -23.74
N GLU A 205 -15.42 15.18 -23.62
CA GLU A 205 -15.45 16.14 -24.72
C GLU A 205 -14.32 15.90 -25.72
N THR A 206 -13.11 15.63 -25.23
CA THR A 206 -11.86 15.41 -25.98
C THR A 206 -11.96 14.20 -26.88
N ASP A 207 -12.48 13.08 -26.36
CA ASP A 207 -12.55 11.81 -27.07
C ASP A 207 -13.95 11.55 -27.67
N HIS A 208 -14.88 12.51 -27.52
CA HIS A 208 -16.28 12.39 -27.95
C HIS A 208 -16.96 11.08 -27.50
N CYS A 209 -16.68 10.67 -26.27
CA CYS A 209 -17.19 9.42 -25.71
C CYS A 209 -17.90 9.65 -24.38
N ALA A 210 -19.21 9.44 -24.36
CA ALA A 210 -20.06 9.64 -23.19
C ALA A 210 -19.64 8.80 -21.96
N THR A 211 -18.92 7.70 -22.16
CA THR A 211 -18.51 6.79 -21.09
C THR A 211 -17.10 7.08 -20.56
N TYR A 212 -16.35 8.03 -21.13
CA TYR A 212 -14.95 8.31 -20.76
C TYR A 212 -14.84 9.20 -19.51
N HIS A 213 -15.39 8.67 -18.43
CA HIS A 213 -15.19 9.19 -17.08
C HIS A 213 -13.89 8.65 -16.49
N ALA A 214 -13.35 9.38 -15.51
CA ALA A 214 -12.07 9.07 -14.88
C ALA A 214 -12.01 7.63 -14.33
N GLU A 215 -13.08 7.16 -13.68
CA GLU A 215 -13.14 5.83 -13.08
C GLU A 215 -13.13 4.72 -14.14
N VAL A 216 -13.88 4.92 -15.23
CA VAL A 216 -13.94 3.95 -16.33
C VAL A 216 -12.58 3.83 -17.00
N MET A 217 -11.92 4.97 -17.27
CA MET A 217 -10.57 4.99 -17.85
C MET A 217 -9.53 4.33 -16.93
N ALA A 218 -9.57 4.62 -15.63
CA ALA A 218 -8.66 4.02 -14.66
C ALA A 218 -8.88 2.50 -14.56
N ILE A 219 -10.14 2.04 -14.55
CA ILE A 219 -10.48 0.61 -14.54
C ILE A 219 -9.95 -0.06 -15.81
N GLU A 220 -10.15 0.52 -16.99
CA GLU A 220 -9.69 -0.05 -18.25
C GLU A 220 -8.16 -0.22 -18.25
N GLN A 221 -7.42 0.83 -17.87
CA GLN A 221 -5.96 0.80 -17.77
C GLN A 221 -5.48 -0.25 -16.76
N ALA A 222 -6.13 -0.34 -15.59
CA ALA A 222 -5.78 -1.33 -14.57
C ALA A 222 -6.04 -2.75 -15.09
N CYS A 223 -7.14 -2.98 -15.80
CA CYS A 223 -7.46 -4.28 -16.39
C CYS A 223 -6.41 -4.69 -17.42
N LYS A 224 -6.02 -3.75 -18.31
CA LYS A 224 -4.94 -3.95 -19.30
C LYS A 224 -3.61 -4.26 -18.63
N LYS A 225 -3.21 -3.49 -17.60
CA LYS A 225 -1.94 -3.67 -16.88
C LYS A 225 -1.87 -5.00 -16.14
N LEU A 226 -2.98 -5.48 -15.60
CA LEU A 226 -3.05 -6.74 -14.86
C LEU A 226 -3.38 -7.96 -15.74
N GLY A 227 -3.76 -7.76 -17.01
CA GLY A 227 -4.25 -8.83 -17.88
C GLY A 227 -5.50 -9.51 -17.35
N SER A 228 -6.34 -8.79 -16.60
CA SER A 228 -7.51 -9.33 -15.90
C SER A 228 -8.58 -8.27 -15.75
N TRP A 229 -9.83 -8.63 -16.03
CA TRP A 229 -10.99 -7.77 -15.75
C TRP A 229 -11.34 -7.70 -14.25
N ARG A 230 -10.85 -8.66 -13.45
CA ARG A 230 -11.03 -8.67 -11.99
C ARG A 230 -9.91 -7.87 -11.32
N LEU A 231 -10.31 -6.79 -10.65
CA LEU A 231 -9.49 -5.88 -9.87
C LEU A 231 -9.63 -6.12 -8.36
N SER A 232 -9.84 -7.39 -7.96
CA SER A 232 -9.87 -7.75 -6.54
C SER A 232 -8.53 -7.46 -5.86
N GLY A 233 -8.59 -6.86 -4.68
CA GLY A 233 -7.43 -6.34 -3.96
C GLY A 233 -6.95 -4.97 -4.42
N CYS A 234 -7.61 -4.36 -5.42
CA CYS A 234 -7.36 -2.98 -5.82
C CYS A 234 -8.29 -2.00 -5.10
N ASP A 235 -7.78 -0.82 -4.86
CA ASP A 235 -8.51 0.32 -4.30
C ASP A 235 -8.61 1.42 -5.34
N LEU A 236 -9.78 2.03 -5.47
CA LEU A 236 -10.01 3.15 -6.37
C LEU A 236 -10.18 4.44 -5.55
N TYR A 237 -9.44 5.48 -5.92
CA TYR A 237 -9.56 6.82 -5.37
C TYR A 237 -10.12 7.72 -6.45
N VAL A 238 -11.17 8.47 -6.17
CA VAL A 238 -11.82 9.37 -7.15
C VAL A 238 -12.22 10.68 -6.50
N THR A 239 -11.97 11.79 -7.19
CA THR A 239 -12.17 13.14 -6.64
C THR A 239 -13.65 13.52 -6.48
N LEU A 240 -14.55 12.90 -7.24
CA LEU A 240 -16.00 13.11 -7.17
C LEU A 240 -16.72 11.77 -7.04
N GLU A 241 -17.84 11.76 -6.33
CA GLU A 241 -18.66 10.57 -6.15
C GLU A 241 -19.06 9.91 -7.50
N PRO A 242 -18.84 8.59 -7.65
CA PRO A 242 -19.20 7.90 -8.88
C PRO A 242 -20.69 7.99 -9.22
N CYS A 243 -20.98 8.29 -10.50
CA CYS A 243 -22.33 8.21 -11.05
C CYS A 243 -22.78 6.74 -11.24
N PRO A 244 -24.05 6.47 -11.62
CA PRO A 244 -24.55 5.09 -11.74
C PRO A 244 -23.73 4.20 -12.69
N MET A 245 -23.25 4.78 -13.80
CA MET A 245 -22.39 4.08 -14.77
C MET A 245 -21.07 3.66 -14.12
N CYS A 246 -20.36 4.59 -13.49
CA CYS A 246 -19.07 4.32 -12.85
C CYS A 246 -19.22 3.37 -11.66
N ALA A 247 -20.27 3.54 -10.85
CA ALA A 247 -20.59 2.61 -9.76
C ALA A 247 -20.83 1.18 -10.28
N GLY A 248 -21.59 1.02 -11.37
CA GLY A 248 -21.77 -0.27 -12.04
C GLY A 248 -20.45 -0.86 -12.57
N ALA A 249 -19.60 -0.04 -13.18
CA ALA A 249 -18.28 -0.45 -13.66
C ALA A 249 -17.38 -0.96 -12.52
N ILE A 250 -17.36 -0.26 -11.38
CA ILE A 250 -16.61 -0.63 -10.17
C ILE A 250 -17.09 -1.99 -9.63
N ILE A 251 -18.42 -2.20 -9.55
CA ILE A 251 -19.01 -3.47 -9.10
C ILE A 251 -18.59 -4.62 -10.03
N ASN A 252 -18.69 -4.40 -11.34
CA ASN A 252 -18.35 -5.40 -12.35
C ASN A 252 -16.85 -5.73 -12.36
N ALA A 253 -15.99 -4.73 -12.15
CA ALA A 253 -14.55 -4.89 -12.09
C ALA A 253 -14.06 -5.52 -10.78
N ARG A 254 -14.93 -5.73 -9.77
CA ARG A 254 -14.56 -6.32 -8.47
C ARG A 254 -13.54 -5.51 -7.66
N VAL A 255 -13.55 -4.19 -7.81
CA VAL A 255 -12.71 -3.27 -7.03
C VAL A 255 -13.05 -3.42 -5.54
N SER A 256 -12.05 -3.61 -4.68
CA SER A 256 -12.29 -3.96 -3.28
C SER A 256 -12.75 -2.78 -2.43
N ARG A 257 -12.15 -1.61 -2.61
CA ARG A 257 -12.45 -0.41 -1.84
C ARG A 257 -12.52 0.82 -2.74
N VAL A 258 -13.40 1.75 -2.40
CA VAL A 258 -13.55 3.03 -3.09
C VAL A 258 -13.42 4.17 -2.09
N TYR A 259 -12.53 5.10 -2.39
CA TYR A 259 -12.26 6.30 -1.64
C TYR A 259 -12.73 7.49 -2.44
N ILE A 260 -13.64 8.29 -1.87
CA ILE A 260 -14.33 9.37 -2.54
C ILE A 260 -13.91 10.70 -1.92
N GLY A 261 -13.59 11.67 -2.77
CA GLY A 261 -13.29 13.04 -2.37
C GLY A 261 -14.55 13.83 -2.01
N ALA A 262 -15.12 14.51 -2.99
CA ALA A 262 -16.38 15.23 -2.88
C ALA A 262 -17.59 14.32 -3.18
N LEU A 263 -18.72 14.58 -2.50
CA LEU A 263 -20.01 13.97 -2.85
C LEU A 263 -20.67 14.70 -4.02
N ASP A 264 -21.50 13.99 -4.79
CA ASP A 264 -22.26 14.56 -5.91
C ASP A 264 -23.76 14.46 -5.63
N GLU A 265 -24.34 15.54 -5.11
CA GLU A 265 -25.77 15.62 -4.77
C GLU A 265 -26.69 15.46 -5.99
N LYS A 266 -26.18 15.66 -7.21
CA LYS A 266 -27.00 15.64 -8.44
C LYS A 266 -26.95 14.32 -9.18
N ALA A 267 -25.80 13.63 -9.15
CA ALA A 267 -25.61 12.41 -9.93
C ALA A 267 -24.90 11.27 -9.17
N GLY A 268 -24.47 11.48 -7.93
CA GLY A 268 -23.73 10.50 -7.14
C GLY A 268 -24.59 9.28 -6.79
N ALA A 269 -24.10 8.08 -7.11
CA ALA A 269 -24.87 6.84 -6.97
C ALA A 269 -24.39 5.92 -5.84
N VAL A 270 -23.49 6.42 -4.98
CA VAL A 270 -22.89 5.63 -3.90
C VAL A 270 -23.47 6.02 -2.53
N ARG A 271 -23.63 7.32 -2.27
CA ARG A 271 -24.14 7.92 -1.04
C ARG A 271 -25.22 8.98 -1.27
N SER A 272 -25.24 9.65 -2.42
CA SER A 272 -26.11 10.81 -2.65
C SER A 272 -27.48 10.40 -3.20
N VAL A 273 -27.63 10.28 -4.52
CA VAL A 273 -28.91 9.98 -5.20
C VAL A 273 -29.32 8.52 -5.01
N ALA A 274 -28.34 7.62 -4.93
CA ALA A 274 -28.57 6.20 -4.71
C ALA A 274 -27.48 5.60 -3.81
N ALA A 275 -27.71 4.36 -3.37
CA ALA A 275 -26.78 3.58 -2.57
C ALA A 275 -26.42 2.27 -3.30
N MET A 276 -25.90 2.36 -4.54
CA MET A 276 -25.69 1.19 -5.39
C MET A 276 -24.79 0.11 -4.78
N PHE A 277 -23.84 0.48 -3.92
CA PHE A 277 -22.95 -0.50 -3.28
C PHE A 277 -23.61 -1.23 -2.11
N GLU A 278 -24.75 -0.76 -1.62
CA GLU A 278 -25.54 -1.41 -0.57
C GLU A 278 -26.60 -2.37 -1.13
N MET A 279 -26.91 -2.25 -2.43
CA MET A 279 -27.83 -3.12 -3.14
C MET A 279 -27.33 -4.58 -3.18
N PRO A 280 -28.24 -5.56 -3.37
CA PRO A 280 -27.91 -6.99 -3.23
C PRO A 280 -27.11 -7.58 -4.41
N PHE A 281 -26.20 -6.81 -5.00
CA PHE A 281 -25.26 -7.31 -6.01
C PHE A 281 -24.28 -8.33 -5.42
N ASN A 282 -23.72 -9.14 -6.32
CA ASN A 282 -22.75 -10.21 -6.00
C ASN A 282 -21.38 -9.69 -5.53
N HIS A 283 -21.09 -8.40 -5.70
CA HIS A 283 -19.91 -7.73 -5.16
C HIS A 283 -20.29 -6.36 -4.62
N ARG A 284 -19.77 -6.02 -3.44
CA ARG A 284 -20.07 -4.77 -2.73
C ARG A 284 -18.76 -4.15 -2.24
N PRO A 285 -18.23 -3.14 -2.96
CA PRO A 285 -17.00 -2.47 -2.54
C PRO A 285 -17.19 -1.78 -1.18
N ALA A 286 -16.16 -1.80 -0.33
CA ALA A 286 -16.17 -0.96 0.87
C ALA A 286 -15.92 0.51 0.50
N VAL A 287 -16.56 1.45 1.17
CA VAL A 287 -16.53 2.88 0.81
C VAL A 287 -16.02 3.73 1.97
N LYS A 288 -15.14 4.68 1.66
CA LYS A 288 -14.80 5.81 2.55
C LYS A 288 -14.95 7.12 1.77
N CYS A 289 -15.72 8.06 2.30
CA CYS A 289 -15.94 9.37 1.68
C CYS A 289 -15.19 10.47 2.45
N GLY A 290 -15.08 11.64 1.84
CA GLY A 290 -14.57 12.85 2.50
C GLY A 290 -13.05 13.01 2.46
N ILE A 291 -12.34 12.29 1.60
CA ILE A 291 -10.87 12.37 1.51
C ILE A 291 -10.48 13.61 0.71
N LEU A 292 -9.81 14.59 1.33
CA LEU A 292 -9.51 15.89 0.68
C LEU A 292 -10.76 16.54 0.04
N GLN A 293 -11.89 16.47 0.74
CA GLN A 293 -13.19 16.91 0.22
C GLN A 293 -13.20 18.38 -0.19
N GLN A 294 -12.54 19.25 0.58
CA GLN A 294 -12.50 20.68 0.32
C GLN A 294 -11.77 20.97 -1.00
N GLU A 295 -10.63 20.32 -1.20
CA GLU A 295 -9.80 20.46 -2.39
C GLU A 295 -10.49 19.90 -3.64
N CYS A 296 -11.15 18.75 -3.50
CA CYS A 296 -11.93 18.15 -4.59
C CYS A 296 -13.11 19.04 -5.00
N THR A 297 -13.81 19.62 -4.02
CA THR A 297 -14.92 20.54 -4.26
C THR A 297 -14.43 21.84 -4.91
N ALA A 298 -13.31 22.39 -4.43
CA ALA A 298 -12.74 23.64 -4.94
C ALA A 298 -12.39 23.54 -6.43
N VAL A 299 -11.74 22.46 -6.86
CA VAL A 299 -11.36 22.27 -8.27
C VAL A 299 -12.58 22.25 -9.20
N LEU A 300 -13.69 21.61 -8.80
CA LEU A 300 -14.95 21.64 -9.55
C LEU A 300 -15.58 23.03 -9.57
N ALA A 301 -15.63 23.71 -8.41
CA ALA A 301 -16.20 25.04 -8.30
C ALA A 301 -15.46 26.07 -9.16
N ASP A 302 -14.12 26.03 -9.15
CA ASP A 302 -13.26 26.92 -9.94
C ASP A 302 -13.48 26.73 -11.45
N PHE A 303 -13.61 25.48 -11.89
CA PHE A 303 -13.89 25.15 -13.30
C PHE A 303 -15.26 25.66 -13.76
N PHE A 304 -16.33 25.42 -13.01
CA PHE A 304 -17.64 25.94 -13.41
C PHE A 304 -17.74 27.47 -13.27
N ALA A 305 -16.96 28.08 -12.37
CA ALA A 305 -16.85 29.52 -12.29
C ALA A 305 -16.14 30.12 -13.51
N SER A 306 -15.12 29.46 -14.07
CA SER A 306 -14.44 29.94 -15.27
C SER A 306 -15.34 29.89 -16.51
N LEU A 307 -16.15 28.84 -16.65
CA LEU A 307 -17.12 28.69 -17.76
C LEU A 307 -18.25 29.73 -17.77
N ARG A 308 -18.56 30.36 -16.63
CA ARG A 308 -19.58 31.43 -16.54
C ARG A 308 -19.05 32.81 -16.92
N LYS A 309 -17.72 32.97 -17.00
CA LYS A 309 -17.06 34.23 -17.36
C LYS A 309 -16.84 34.38 -18.86
N THR A 310 -17.02 33.30 -19.61
CA THR A 310 -17.05 33.22 -21.07
C THR A 310 -18.46 33.31 -21.59
#